data_AF-A0A292PPF6-F1
#
_entry.id   AF-A0A292PPF6-F1
#
_cell.length_a   1.000
_cell.length_b   1.000
_cell.length_c   1.000
_cell.angle_alpha   90.00
_cell.angle_beta   90.00
_cell.angle_gamma   90.00
#
_symmetry.space_group_name_H-M   'P 1'
#
loop_
_entity.id
_entity.type
_entity.pdbx_description
1 polymer ?
#
loop_
_entity_poly.entity_id
_entity_poly.type
_entity_poly.pdbx_seq_one_letter_code
_entity_poly.pdbx_strand_id
1 'polypeptide(L)'
;MTDSEVYFTLLRVSAAQTLRSAGITAAKPSVVDAFTDLLARYLTLLGTTTRNFAESGGRTQAELIDARMAMEHVGLLRPINIFNDPGDDDTEAVDALVEWFRGPQAADLRRVAGHAEKEGQVGKSDEWLGATKKLSEKRNTTA
;
A
#
# COMPACT_ATOMS: atom_id res chain seq x y z
N MET A 1 -24.03 10.93 14.44
CA MET A 1 -23.01 10.54 13.46
C MET A 1 -23.39 9.17 12.94
N THR A 2 -23.70 9.06 11.66
CA THR A 2 -24.03 7.78 11.01
C THR A 2 -22.75 7.01 10.69
N ASP A 3 -22.82 5.69 10.52
CA ASP A 3 -21.65 4.87 10.16
C ASP A 3 -20.98 5.37 8.87
N SER A 4 -21.77 5.82 7.89
CA SER A 4 -21.30 6.40 6.64
C SER A 4 -20.44 7.66 6.86
N GLU A 5 -20.85 8.54 7.79
CA GLU A 5 -20.08 9.73 8.15
C GLU A 5 -18.75 9.38 8.83
N VAL A 6 -18.73 8.32 9.64
CA VAL A 6 -17.49 7.81 10.26
C VAL A 6 -16.53 7.31 9.19
N TYR A 7 -16.98 6.43 8.29
CA TYR A 7 -16.14 5.90 7.22
C TYR A 7 -15.64 6.98 6.27
N PHE A 8 -16.49 7.93 5.90
CA PHE A 8 -16.09 9.07 5.07
C PHE A 8 -15.02 9.91 5.77
N THR A 9 -15.20 10.20 7.08
CA THR A 9 -14.23 10.97 7.85
C THR A 9 -12.87 10.26 7.93
N LEU A 10 -12.85 8.94 8.12
CA LEU A 10 -11.61 8.15 8.11
C LEU A 10 -10.95 8.18 6.74
N LEU A 11 -11.72 7.99 5.66
CA LEU A 11 -11.20 8.06 4.30
C LEU A 11 -10.64 9.45 3.97
N ARG A 12 -11.26 10.50 4.50
CA ARG A 12 -10.82 11.89 4.35
C ARG A 12 -9.45 12.13 4.97
N VAL A 13 -9.15 11.50 6.10
CA VAL A 13 -7.82 11.54 6.72
C VAL A 13 -6.78 10.89 5.80
N SER A 14 -7.07 9.71 5.28
CA SER A 14 -6.18 9.02 4.32
C SER A 14 -5.98 9.82 3.04
N ALA A 15 -7.06 10.41 2.50
CA ALA A 15 -7.02 11.32 1.36
C ALA A 15 -6.09 12.52 1.60
N ALA A 16 -6.20 13.18 2.75
CA ALA A 16 -5.35 14.30 3.11
C ALA A 16 -3.86 13.88 3.24
N GLN A 17 -3.59 12.70 3.82
CA GLN A 17 -2.23 12.16 3.92
C GLN A 17 -1.64 11.87 2.53
N THR A 18 -2.41 11.28 1.63
CA THR A 18 -2.00 11.05 0.23
C THR A 18 -1.65 12.34 -0.48
N LEU A 19 -2.53 13.35 -0.43
CA LEU A 19 -2.28 14.66 -1.04
C LEU A 19 -1.01 15.31 -0.48
N ARG A 20 -0.81 15.23 0.84
CA ARG A 20 0.37 15.78 1.50
C ARG A 20 1.67 15.08 1.10
N SER A 21 1.65 13.74 0.97
CA SER A 21 2.81 12.97 0.46
C SER A 21 3.13 13.26 -1.01
N ALA A 22 2.12 13.66 -1.80
CA ALA A 22 2.29 14.14 -3.16
C ALA A 22 2.85 15.58 -3.24
N GLY A 23 3.17 16.20 -2.10
CA GLY A 23 3.71 17.56 -2.01
C GLY A 23 2.65 18.67 -1.88
N ILE A 24 1.36 18.33 -1.79
CA ILE A 24 0.29 19.32 -1.62
C ILE A 24 0.17 19.65 -0.13
N THR A 25 0.79 20.76 0.28
CA THR A 25 0.87 21.17 1.70
C THR A 25 -0.37 21.89 2.21
N ALA A 26 -1.15 22.50 1.31
CA ALA A 26 -2.39 23.19 1.64
C ALA A 26 -3.42 23.03 0.50
N ALA A 27 -4.68 22.81 0.88
CA ALA A 27 -5.81 22.72 -0.04
C ALA A 27 -7.07 23.29 0.62
N LYS A 28 -8.02 23.76 -0.19
CA LYS A 28 -9.36 24.13 0.31
C LYS A 28 -10.08 22.87 0.82
N PRO A 29 -10.91 22.96 1.88
CA PRO A 29 -11.67 21.81 2.37
C PRO A 29 -12.46 21.08 1.26
N SER A 30 -13.06 21.83 0.34
CA SER A 30 -13.80 21.29 -0.81
C SER A 30 -12.95 20.42 -1.74
N VAL A 31 -11.64 20.66 -1.86
CA VAL A 31 -10.74 19.85 -2.68
C VAL A 31 -10.45 18.51 -2.00
N VAL A 32 -10.23 18.53 -0.69
CA VAL A 32 -10.03 17.30 0.08
C VAL A 32 -11.30 16.45 0.06
N ASP A 33 -12.47 17.07 0.21
CA ASP A 33 -13.75 16.38 0.16
C ASP A 33 -14.01 15.78 -1.24
N ALA A 34 -13.72 16.53 -2.31
CA ALA A 34 -13.85 16.03 -3.68
C ALA A 34 -12.87 14.87 -3.98
N PHE A 35 -11.63 14.97 -3.51
CA PHE A 35 -10.66 13.89 -3.66
C PHE A 35 -11.06 12.65 -2.83
N THR A 36 -11.65 12.84 -1.66
CA THR A 36 -12.18 11.77 -0.81
C THR A 36 -13.35 11.05 -1.49
N ASP A 37 -14.26 11.79 -2.11
CA ASP A 37 -15.36 11.22 -2.90
C ASP A 37 -14.83 10.41 -4.10
N LEU A 38 -13.84 10.95 -4.81
CA LEU A 38 -13.20 10.26 -5.93
C LEU A 38 -12.51 8.96 -5.46
N LEU A 39 -11.81 9.00 -4.33
CA LEU A 39 -11.17 7.83 -3.74
C LEU A 39 -12.20 6.76 -3.35
N ALA A 40 -13.33 7.16 -2.74
CA ALA A 40 -14.40 6.24 -2.38
C ALA A 40 -15.00 5.55 -3.63
N ARG A 41 -15.26 6.33 -4.68
CA ARG A 41 -15.78 5.81 -5.96
C ARG A 41 -14.77 4.89 -6.64
N TYR A 42 -13.48 5.22 -6.61
CA TYR A 42 -12.44 4.38 -7.17
C TYR A 42 -12.29 3.05 -6.44
N LEU A 43 -12.29 3.05 -5.11
CA LEU A 43 -12.26 1.81 -4.32
C LEU A 43 -13.49 0.94 -4.58
N THR A 44 -14.67 1.57 -4.70
CA THR A 44 -15.90 0.88 -5.06
C THR A 44 -15.80 0.26 -6.46
N LEU A 45 -15.31 1.02 -7.44
CA LEU A 45 -15.09 0.53 -8.80
C LEU A 45 -14.13 -0.66 -8.81
N LEU A 46 -12.97 -0.54 -8.15
CA LEU A 46 -11.98 -1.62 -8.12
C LEU A 46 -12.54 -2.88 -7.45
N GLY A 47 -13.28 -2.72 -6.34
CA GLY A 47 -13.90 -3.84 -5.63
C GLY A 47 -15.00 -4.53 -6.44
N THR A 48 -15.86 -3.78 -7.12
CA THR A 48 -16.91 -4.35 -7.96
C THR A 48 -16.34 -5.01 -9.21
N THR A 49 -15.31 -4.42 -9.84
CA THR A 49 -14.61 -5.04 -10.98
C THR A 49 -13.92 -6.34 -10.56
N THR A 50 -13.24 -6.36 -9.41
CA THR A 50 -12.62 -7.57 -8.85
C THR A 50 -13.65 -8.67 -8.63
N ARG A 51 -14.80 -8.32 -8.03
CA ARG A 51 -15.92 -9.25 -7.84
C ARG A 51 -16.42 -9.80 -9.18
N ASN A 52 -16.61 -8.96 -10.19
CA ASN A 52 -17.10 -9.40 -11.50
C ASN A 52 -16.16 -10.42 -12.16
N PHE A 53 -14.84 -10.24 -12.00
CA PHE A 53 -13.87 -11.23 -12.49
C PHE A 53 -13.95 -12.56 -11.74
N ALA A 54 -14.09 -12.53 -10.41
CA ALA A 54 -14.30 -13.74 -9.62
C ALA A 54 -15.58 -14.49 -10.03
N GLU A 55 -16.69 -13.76 -10.18
CA GLU A 55 -17.99 -14.32 -10.60
C GLU A 55 -17.93 -14.89 -12.03
N SER A 56 -17.20 -14.22 -12.94
CA SER A 56 -16.96 -14.72 -14.30
C SER A 56 -16.13 -16.01 -14.30
N GLY A 57 -15.27 -16.20 -13.30
CA GLY A 57 -14.57 -17.46 -13.03
C GLY A 57 -15.39 -18.51 -12.28
N GLY A 58 -16.69 -18.26 -12.05
CA GLY A 58 -17.58 -19.15 -11.30
C GLY A 58 -17.32 -19.21 -9.80
N ARG A 59 -16.55 -18.26 -9.25
CA ARG A 59 -16.19 -18.18 -7.83
C ARG A 59 -16.91 -17.00 -7.17
N THR A 60 -17.29 -17.17 -5.90
CA THR A 60 -17.86 -16.08 -5.08
C THR A 60 -16.81 -15.33 -4.28
N GLN A 61 -15.64 -15.95 -4.07
CA GLN A 61 -14.51 -15.36 -3.37
C GLN A 61 -13.49 -14.85 -4.39
N ALA A 62 -13.17 -13.56 -4.27
CA ALA A 62 -12.12 -12.94 -5.07
C ALA A 62 -10.74 -13.40 -4.60
N GLU A 63 -9.90 -13.75 -5.56
CA GLU A 63 -8.50 -14.11 -5.37
C GLU A 63 -7.58 -13.01 -5.94
N LEU A 64 -6.28 -13.16 -5.69
CA LEU A 64 -5.27 -12.22 -6.16
C LEU A 64 -5.31 -12.00 -7.68
N ILE A 65 -5.60 -13.07 -8.44
CA ILE A 65 -5.70 -12.99 -9.90
C ILE A 65 -6.86 -12.08 -10.35
N ASP A 66 -8.00 -12.12 -9.66
CA ASP A 66 -9.15 -11.28 -9.98
C ASP A 66 -8.84 -9.80 -9.70
N ALA A 67 -8.10 -9.54 -8.61
CA ALA A 67 -7.66 -8.19 -8.27
C ALA A 67 -6.64 -7.66 -9.30
N ARG A 68 -5.69 -8.50 -9.75
CA ARG A 68 -4.75 -8.16 -10.82
C ARG A 68 -5.49 -7.82 -12.12
N MET A 69 -6.42 -8.67 -12.55
CA MET A 69 -7.24 -8.43 -13.75
C MET A 69 -8.08 -7.16 -13.61
N ALA A 70 -8.64 -6.90 -12.44
CA ALA A 70 -9.36 -5.65 -12.17
C ALA A 70 -8.47 -4.42 -12.27
N MET A 71 -7.25 -4.47 -11.72
CA MET A 71 -6.26 -3.41 -11.83
C MET A 71 -5.85 -3.14 -13.28
N GLU A 72 -5.71 -4.17 -14.11
CA GLU A 72 -5.49 -4.01 -15.55
C GLU A 72 -6.69 -3.37 -16.25
N HIS A 73 -7.89 -3.84 -15.93
CA HIS A 73 -9.14 -3.35 -16.53
C HIS A 73 -9.41 -1.88 -16.22
N VAL A 74 -9.11 -1.41 -15.00
CA VAL A 74 -9.24 0.01 -14.63
C VAL A 74 -8.03 0.85 -15.06
N GLY A 75 -7.05 0.26 -15.74
CA GLY A 75 -5.88 0.94 -16.28
C GLY A 75 -4.80 1.29 -15.25
N LEU A 76 -4.83 0.68 -14.06
CA LEU A 76 -3.75 0.82 -13.08
C LEU A 76 -2.50 0.06 -13.54
N LEU A 77 -2.70 -1.17 -14.02
CA LEU A 77 -1.65 -2.00 -14.63
C LEU A 77 -1.84 -1.95 -16.15
N ARG A 78 -1.17 -1.02 -16.84
CA ARG A 78 -1.22 -0.99 -18.31
C ARG A 78 -0.02 -1.75 -18.87
N PRO A 79 -0.23 -2.74 -19.76
CA PRO A 79 0.86 -3.30 -20.56
C PRO A 79 1.55 -2.15 -21.28
N ILE A 80 2.85 -1.98 -21.03
CA ILE A 80 3.63 -0.91 -21.64
C ILE A 80 3.95 -1.32 -23.09
N ASN A 81 4.08 -2.63 -23.34
CA ASN A 81 4.49 -3.17 -24.62
C ASN A 81 3.42 -4.07 -25.25
N ILE A 82 2.43 -3.46 -25.91
CA ILE A 82 1.39 -4.17 -26.70
C ILE A 82 2.01 -4.92 -27.92
N PHE A 83 3.27 -4.63 -28.27
CA PHE A 83 3.99 -5.18 -29.41
C PHE A 83 5.00 -6.27 -29.03
N ASN A 84 5.09 -6.69 -27.77
CA ASN A 84 6.01 -7.75 -27.36
C ASN A 84 5.59 -9.12 -27.91
N ASP A 85 6.59 -9.99 -28.03
CA ASP A 85 6.43 -11.38 -28.44
C ASP A 85 5.44 -12.07 -27.47
N PRO A 86 4.40 -12.80 -27.93
CA PRO A 86 3.41 -13.44 -27.06
C PRO A 86 3.96 -14.42 -26.00
N GLY A 87 5.25 -14.76 -26.07
CA GLY A 87 5.95 -15.58 -25.08
C GLY A 87 6.68 -14.79 -23.98
N ASP A 88 6.69 -13.46 -24.04
CA ASP A 88 7.29 -12.58 -23.04
C ASP A 88 6.20 -11.95 -22.18
N ASP A 89 6.06 -12.44 -20.94
CA ASP A 89 5.11 -11.87 -19.97
C ASP A 89 5.56 -10.45 -19.59
N ASP A 90 4.91 -9.43 -20.18
CA ASP A 90 5.14 -8.02 -19.81
C ASP A 90 4.73 -7.79 -18.34
N THR A 91 5.75 -7.74 -17.48
CA THR A 91 5.62 -7.53 -16.03
C THR A 91 6.01 -6.13 -15.60
N GLU A 92 6.40 -5.24 -16.53
CA GLU A 92 6.93 -3.90 -16.22
C GLU A 92 5.96 -3.06 -15.39
N ALA A 93 4.66 -3.13 -15.70
CA ALA A 93 3.63 -2.42 -14.94
C ALA A 93 3.50 -2.94 -13.50
N VAL A 94 3.67 -4.25 -13.31
CA VAL A 94 3.64 -4.88 -11.98
C VAL A 94 4.91 -4.53 -11.22
N ASP A 95 6.08 -4.56 -11.87
CA ASP A 95 7.35 -4.16 -11.29
C ASP A 95 7.34 -2.69 -10.87
N ALA A 96 6.81 -1.80 -11.71
CA ALA A 96 6.62 -0.39 -11.37
C ALA A 96 5.67 -0.21 -10.17
N LEU A 97 4.60 -1.00 -10.09
CA LEU A 97 3.71 -0.98 -8.93
C LEU A 97 4.42 -1.47 -7.65
N VAL A 98 5.20 -2.54 -7.74
CA VAL A 98 5.99 -3.07 -6.62
C VAL A 98 7.05 -2.06 -6.19
N GLU A 99 7.73 -1.43 -7.14
CA GLU A 99 8.68 -0.36 -6.89
C GLU A 99 7.99 0.83 -6.21
N TRP A 100 6.80 1.24 -6.66
CA TRP A 100 6.05 2.30 -6.02
C TRP A 100 5.80 2.01 -4.53
N PHE A 101 5.41 0.77 -4.18
CA PHE A 101 5.17 0.36 -2.78
C PHE A 101 6.44 0.31 -1.93
N ARG A 102 7.60 -0.01 -2.53
CA ARG A 102 8.90 -0.13 -1.84
C ARG A 102 9.73 1.15 -1.89
N GLY A 103 9.39 2.04 -2.81
CA GLY A 103 10.17 3.20 -3.16
C GLY A 103 9.99 4.38 -2.20
N PRO A 104 10.70 5.48 -2.49
CA PRO A 104 10.71 6.67 -1.65
C PRO A 104 9.31 7.31 -1.52
N GLN A 105 8.46 7.18 -2.54
CA GLN A 105 7.11 7.75 -2.53
C GLN A 105 6.21 7.08 -1.46
N ALA A 106 6.17 5.74 -1.41
CA ALA A 106 5.42 5.05 -0.38
C ALA A 106 6.07 5.19 1.01
N ALA A 107 7.40 5.34 1.08
CA ALA A 107 8.07 5.68 2.33
C ALA A 107 7.62 7.06 2.86
N ASP A 108 7.50 8.06 1.97
CA ASP A 108 7.01 9.38 2.34
C ASP A 108 5.54 9.35 2.78
N LEU A 109 4.68 8.60 2.08
CA LEU A 109 3.29 8.37 2.48
C LEU A 109 3.21 7.81 3.91
N ARG A 110 4.00 6.78 4.23
CA ARG A 110 4.07 6.19 5.58
C ARG A 110 4.56 7.21 6.61
N ARG A 111 5.60 7.99 6.28
CA ARG A 111 6.10 9.08 7.13
C ARG A 111 5.01 10.10 7.43
N VAL A 112 4.27 10.55 6.41
CA VAL A 112 3.16 11.52 6.54
C VAL A 112 2.01 10.94 7.36
N ALA A 113 1.71 9.66 7.21
CA ALA A 113 0.70 8.95 7.99
C ALA A 113 1.09 8.70 9.46
N GLY A 114 2.31 9.07 9.86
CA GLY A 114 2.81 8.87 11.23
C GLY A 114 3.42 7.48 11.45
N HIS A 115 3.59 6.67 10.40
CA HIS A 115 4.32 5.41 10.40
C HIS A 115 5.83 5.60 10.15
N ALA A 116 6.40 6.74 10.58
CA ALA A 116 7.83 6.92 10.53
C ALA A 116 8.50 5.78 11.32
N GLU A 117 9.35 4.99 10.66
CA GLU A 117 10.34 4.21 11.37
C GLU A 117 11.06 5.17 12.30
N LYS A 118 11.00 4.90 13.61
CA LYS A 118 11.94 5.53 14.52
C LYS A 118 13.31 5.07 14.06
N GLU A 119 14.07 5.94 13.40
CA GLU A 119 15.52 5.81 13.30
C GLU A 119 16.04 5.48 14.70
N GLY A 120 16.37 4.21 14.94
CA GLY A 120 16.79 3.71 16.26
C GLY A 120 16.15 2.41 16.75
N GLN A 121 15.15 1.82 16.08
CA GLN A 121 14.59 0.53 16.55
C GLN A 121 15.19 -0.72 15.87
N VAL A 122 15.83 -0.57 14.71
CA VAL A 122 16.61 -1.66 14.07
C VAL A 122 17.89 -2.00 14.85
N GLY A 123 18.38 -1.11 15.72
CA GLY A 123 19.57 -1.37 16.55
C GLY A 123 19.31 -2.07 17.89
N LYS A 124 18.07 -2.06 18.40
CA LYS A 124 17.78 -2.61 19.74
C LYS A 124 17.76 -4.13 19.77
N SER A 125 17.31 -4.80 18.71
CA SER A 125 17.30 -6.28 18.66
C SER A 125 18.71 -6.86 18.76
N ASP A 126 19.68 -6.25 18.07
CA ASP A 126 21.05 -6.76 18.02
C ASP A 126 21.83 -6.45 19.30
N GLU A 127 21.51 -5.34 19.98
CA GLU A 127 22.09 -4.99 21.27
C GLU A 127 21.70 -5.99 22.37
N TRP A 128 20.43 -6.44 22.40
CA TRP A 128 19.97 -7.49 23.32
C TRP A 128 20.62 -8.86 23.03
N LEU A 129 20.86 -9.19 21.77
CA LEU A 129 21.57 -10.41 21.37
C LEU A 129 23.05 -10.37 21.82
N GLY A 130 23.71 -9.21 21.70
CA GLY A 130 25.06 -9.01 22.22
C GLY A 130 25.14 -9.11 23.75
N ALA A 131 24.14 -8.59 24.46
CA ALA A 131 24.06 -8.65 25.93
C ALA A 131 23.86 -10.08 26.45
N THR A 132 22.98 -10.86 25.81
CA THR A 132 22.73 -12.26 26.21
C THR A 132 23.94 -13.16 25.95
N LYS A 133 24.68 -12.92 24.87
CA LYS A 133 25.92 -13.64 24.57
C LYS A 133 27.02 -13.38 25.62
N LYS A 134 27.22 -12.12 26.02
CA LYS A 134 28.16 -11.76 27.10
C LYS A 134 27.79 -12.36 28.46
N LEU A 135 26.48 -12.42 28.77
CA LEU A 135 25.97 -13.06 29.99
C LEU A 135 26.21 -14.58 30.00
N SER A 136 26.06 -15.23 28.84
CA SER A 136 26.36 -16.65 28.63
C SER A 136 27.85 -16.95 28.85
N GLU A 137 28.74 -16.14 28.26
CA GLU A 137 30.19 -16.31 28.39
C GLU A 137 30.66 -16.14 29.84
N LYS A 138 30.14 -15.13 30.55
CA LYS A 138 30.46 -14.89 31.97
C LYS A 138 30.05 -16.05 32.88
N ARG A 139 28.92 -16.69 32.59
CA ARG A 139 28.42 -17.87 33.33
C ARG A 139 29.33 -19.09 33.14
N ASN A 140 29.94 -19.26 31.97
CA ASN A 140 30.81 -20.41 31.69
C ASN A 140 32.25 -20.25 32.21
N THR A 141 32.69 -19.03 32.52
CA THR A 141 34.01 -18.77 33.13
C THR A 141 34.03 -18.79 34.66
N THR A 142 32.87 -18.94 35.31
CA THR A 142 32.74 -18.91 36.78
C THR A 142 32.38 -20.28 37.36
N ALA A 143 32.59 -21.36 36.60
CA ALA A 143 32.39 -22.75 37.00
C ALA A 143 33.72 -23.51 36.96
#